data_AF-A0A3B8JVT6-F1
#
_entry.id   AF-A0A3B8JVT6-F1
#
_cell.length_a   1.000
_cell.length_b   1.000
_cell.length_c   1.000
_cell.angle_alpha   90.00
_cell.angle_beta   90.00
_cell.angle_gamma   90.00
#
_symmetry.space_group_name_H-M   'P 1'
#
loop_
_entity.id
_entity.type
_entity.pdbx_description
1 polymer ?
#
loop_
_entity_poly.entity_id
_entity_poly.type
_entity_poly.pdbx_seq_one_letter_code
_entity_poly.pdbx_strand_id
1 'polypeptide(L)'
;MTRRRYFLLIMALLLIVFSWWGVAAARTGLIMRSLNRDGIPLLYVAPQSTQKVPGVLVAHGFAGSKQLMLSYAHVLAHGGYAVVLWDFAGHAANAAPIGRLSLQQDLDKAYAAIIEQPEVDRNRLALLGHSMGSGAVMSAGIRNIDRFAATIAISPTGAQVTPSAPRNLQLQAGSWEGGFIKNAQQLLAKAGGENQNLAQGKGRSLLIIPNAEHITILFRNASHQAALKWLNTTFGMSRTNSYIDLRMLWYALHLLAWLILLGAVAPALAVPATESKVKIPLFRSWGGLLFAPFLAGGFLSLLSRVVDIQNLGGLQVGGAVGLWFLVAGITWLAFLFQVPPPTARAVGVGVALFLLFWIAFGAMAQVVWLQWWLIPLRLTLWLVFSVICFPWFLASGIAQQGVGVVRRVVWWFWQSLVLVGSFVAVIYLLPQLGFIFLLLPLFPFLTVIFSLAGSLLDEAWSYALGSTLFFGWMITAAFPLSA
;
A
#
# COMPACT_ATOMS: atom_id res chain seq x y z
N MET A 1 8.49 36.70 -7.11
CA MET A 1 7.31 35.83 -7.34
C MET A 1 6.10 36.68 -7.70
N THR A 2 5.19 36.20 -8.55
CA THR A 2 3.96 36.94 -8.93
C THR A 2 2.88 36.84 -7.84
N ARG A 3 1.94 37.80 -7.76
CA ARG A 3 0.80 37.75 -6.82
C ARG A 3 0.02 36.43 -6.89
N ARG A 4 -0.17 35.90 -8.10
CA ARG A 4 -0.79 34.59 -8.33
C ARG A 4 -0.03 33.44 -7.65
N ARG A 5 1.31 33.44 -7.65
CA ARG A 5 2.11 32.38 -7.00
C ARG A 5 2.02 32.45 -5.48
N TYR A 6 2.03 33.66 -4.91
CA TYR A 6 1.80 33.83 -3.47
C TYR A 6 0.43 33.30 -3.04
N PHE A 7 -0.62 33.61 -3.82
CA PHE A 7 -1.95 33.07 -3.56
C PHE A 7 -1.98 31.52 -3.58
N LEU A 8 -1.40 30.90 -4.62
CA LEU A 8 -1.33 29.43 -4.73
C LEU A 8 -0.55 28.80 -3.57
N LEU A 9 0.54 29.44 -3.14
CA LEU A 9 1.35 28.99 -2.02
C LEU A 9 0.56 29.04 -0.71
N ILE A 10 -0.11 30.17 -0.42
CA ILE A 10 -0.94 30.31 0.79
C ILE A 10 -2.08 29.28 0.78
N MET A 11 -2.78 29.14 -0.35
CA MET A 11 -3.87 28.18 -0.50
C MET A 11 -3.40 26.74 -0.28
N ALA A 12 -2.25 26.37 -0.84
CA ALA A 12 -1.65 25.05 -0.64
C ALA A 12 -1.30 24.80 0.84
N LEU A 13 -0.66 25.77 1.51
CA LEU A 13 -0.31 25.65 2.92
C LEU A 13 -1.56 25.49 3.80
N LEU A 14 -2.60 26.28 3.56
CA LEU A 14 -3.88 26.16 4.28
C LEU A 14 -4.51 24.78 4.08
N LEU A 15 -4.56 24.28 2.84
CA LEU A 15 -5.09 22.94 2.55
C LEU A 15 -4.27 21.83 3.23
N ILE A 16 -2.94 21.95 3.28
CA ILE A 16 -2.07 21.01 4.01
C ILE A 16 -2.44 21.02 5.51
N VAL A 17 -2.56 22.21 6.12
CA VAL A 17 -2.91 22.36 7.54
C VAL A 17 -4.29 21.77 7.84
N PHE A 18 -5.31 22.11 7.05
CA PHE A 18 -6.66 21.56 7.22
C PHE A 18 -6.72 20.05 7.03
N SER A 19 -5.95 19.51 6.09
CA SER A 19 -5.86 18.06 5.87
C SER A 19 -5.26 17.35 7.10
N TRP A 20 -4.20 17.90 7.68
CA TRP A 20 -3.61 17.37 8.92
C TRP A 20 -4.57 17.49 10.10
N TRP A 21 -5.27 18.61 10.23
CA TRP A 21 -6.29 18.78 11.25
C TRP A 21 -7.41 17.75 11.12
N GLY A 22 -7.91 17.50 9.91
CA GLY A 22 -8.93 16.48 9.65
C GLY A 22 -8.48 15.06 10.02
N VAL A 23 -7.23 14.70 9.74
CA VAL A 23 -6.65 13.41 10.15
C VAL A 23 -6.45 13.33 11.67
N ALA A 24 -6.03 14.42 12.31
CA ALA A 24 -5.87 14.47 13.77
C ALA A 24 -7.23 14.40 14.49
N ALA A 25 -8.24 15.10 13.98
CA ALA A 25 -9.59 15.12 14.54
C ALA A 25 -10.25 13.72 14.59
N ALA A 26 -9.91 12.83 13.65
CA ALA A 26 -10.36 11.44 13.65
C ALA A 26 -9.95 10.63 14.91
N ARG A 27 -8.95 11.10 15.66
CA ARG A 27 -8.46 10.49 16.90
C ARG A 27 -9.17 10.99 18.16
N THR A 28 -10.04 11.99 18.04
CA THR A 28 -10.74 12.59 19.18
C THR A 28 -11.54 11.54 19.93
N GLY A 29 -11.40 11.48 21.26
CA GLY A 29 -12.08 10.50 22.10
C GLY A 29 -11.49 9.08 22.06
N LEU A 30 -10.35 8.88 21.37
CA LEU A 30 -9.64 7.61 21.31
C LEU A 30 -8.31 7.67 22.05
N ILE A 31 -7.98 6.58 22.73
CA ILE A 31 -6.64 6.25 23.21
C ILE A 31 -5.93 5.49 22.09
N MET A 32 -4.70 5.88 21.78
CA MET A 32 -3.83 5.16 20.85
C MET A 32 -2.48 4.88 21.51
N ARG A 33 -2.05 3.62 21.51
CA ARG A 33 -0.74 3.21 22.07
C ARG A 33 0.04 2.42 21.03
N SER A 34 1.29 2.82 20.81
CA SER A 34 2.25 1.95 20.10
C SER A 34 2.78 0.94 21.09
N LEU A 35 2.69 -0.34 20.75
CA LEU A 35 3.17 -1.44 21.59
C LEU A 35 4.23 -2.24 20.83
N ASN A 36 5.05 -2.98 21.57
CA ASN A 36 5.91 -4.00 21.01
C ASN A 36 5.78 -5.26 21.87
N ARG A 37 5.54 -6.42 21.24
CA ARG A 37 5.52 -7.72 21.92
C ARG A 37 6.46 -8.66 21.19
N ASP A 38 7.58 -9.01 21.83
CA ASP A 38 8.56 -9.97 21.32
C ASP A 38 8.99 -9.68 19.88
N GLY A 39 9.32 -8.41 19.61
CA GLY A 39 9.78 -7.92 18.31
C GLY A 39 8.66 -7.52 17.35
N ILE A 40 7.39 -7.76 17.67
CA ILE A 40 6.26 -7.41 16.80
C ILE A 40 5.78 -5.99 17.11
N PRO A 41 5.78 -5.07 16.14
CA PRO A 41 5.18 -3.76 16.30
C PRO A 41 3.66 -3.84 16.26
N LEU A 42 2.99 -3.29 17.27
CA LEU A 42 1.54 -3.21 17.34
C LEU A 42 1.05 -1.78 17.55
N LEU A 43 -0.18 -1.53 17.15
CA LEU A 43 -0.94 -0.34 17.47
C LEU A 43 -2.22 -0.77 18.16
N TYR A 44 -2.44 -0.23 19.35
CA TYR A 44 -3.67 -0.41 20.10
C TYR A 44 -4.51 0.86 20.04
N VAL A 45 -5.81 0.71 19.81
CA VAL A 45 -6.78 1.80 19.69
C VAL A 45 -8.02 1.45 20.50
N ALA A 46 -8.45 2.33 21.41
CA ALA A 46 -9.64 2.11 22.21
C ALA A 46 -10.37 3.43 22.53
N PRO A 47 -11.67 3.42 22.80
CA PRO A 47 -12.40 4.56 23.35
C PRO A 47 -11.85 5.02 24.72
N GLN A 48 -11.72 6.34 24.94
CA GLN A 48 -11.05 6.90 26.13
C GLN A 48 -11.83 6.76 27.45
N SER A 49 -13.16 6.71 27.41
CA SER A 49 -14.03 6.80 28.59
C SER A 49 -14.78 5.50 28.92
N THR A 50 -14.40 4.38 28.32
CA THR A 50 -15.06 3.09 28.55
C THR A 50 -14.06 2.02 28.97
N GLN A 51 -14.43 1.25 29.98
CA GLN A 51 -13.65 0.11 30.47
C GLN A 51 -14.32 -1.20 30.08
N LYS A 52 -13.53 -2.27 30.01
CA LYS A 52 -14.00 -3.63 29.71
C LYS A 52 -14.84 -3.71 28.43
N VAL A 53 -14.40 -3.05 27.37
CA VAL A 53 -15.02 -3.13 26.04
C VAL A 53 -14.60 -4.41 25.30
N PRO A 54 -15.39 -4.93 24.35
CA PRO A 54 -14.96 -6.05 23.51
C PRO A 54 -13.70 -5.70 22.72
N GLY A 55 -12.83 -6.69 22.55
CA GLY A 55 -11.57 -6.56 21.80
C GLY A 55 -11.68 -7.13 20.37
N VAL A 56 -11.01 -6.51 19.42
CA VAL A 56 -10.90 -6.99 18.03
C VAL A 56 -9.44 -7.02 17.60
N LEU A 57 -8.98 -8.18 17.16
CA LEU A 57 -7.65 -8.33 16.56
C LEU A 57 -7.79 -8.15 15.04
N VAL A 58 -7.06 -7.19 14.47
CA VAL A 58 -7.15 -6.80 13.06
C VAL A 58 -5.85 -7.10 12.31
N ALA A 59 -5.93 -8.06 11.38
CA ALA A 59 -4.82 -8.55 10.56
C ALA A 59 -4.80 -7.93 9.15
N HIS A 60 -3.66 -7.43 8.70
CA HIS A 60 -3.49 -6.91 7.33
C HIS A 60 -3.17 -7.99 6.29
N GLY A 61 -3.32 -7.67 5.01
CA GLY A 61 -2.96 -8.54 3.88
C GLY A 61 -1.46 -8.54 3.53
N PHE A 62 -1.10 -9.33 2.52
CA PHE A 62 0.27 -9.37 2.01
C PHE A 62 0.71 -8.00 1.47
N ALA A 63 1.95 -7.60 1.73
CA ALA A 63 2.48 -6.25 1.46
C ALA A 63 1.66 -5.11 2.10
N GLY A 64 0.85 -5.43 3.12
CA GLY A 64 0.12 -4.47 3.94
C GLY A 64 0.88 -4.08 5.21
N SER A 65 0.20 -3.33 6.07
CA SER A 65 0.68 -2.97 7.41
C SER A 65 -0.49 -2.71 8.36
N LYS A 66 -0.22 -2.55 9.65
CA LYS A 66 -1.22 -2.06 10.61
C LYS A 66 -1.84 -0.72 10.19
N GLN A 67 -1.10 0.16 9.48
CA GLN A 67 -1.63 1.41 8.96
C GLN A 67 -2.73 1.19 7.92
N LEU A 68 -2.55 0.21 7.03
CA LEU A 68 -3.52 -0.10 5.98
C LEU A 68 -4.90 -0.45 6.55
N MET A 69 -4.91 -1.00 7.76
CA MET A 69 -6.12 -1.42 8.46
C MET A 69 -6.66 -0.38 9.45
N LEU A 70 -6.06 0.82 9.54
CA LEU A 70 -6.46 1.85 10.51
C LEU A 70 -7.94 2.26 10.38
N SER A 71 -8.52 2.23 9.17
CA SER A 71 -9.92 2.63 9.02
C SER A 71 -10.87 1.70 9.77
N TYR A 72 -10.58 0.40 9.80
CA TYR A 72 -11.31 -0.51 10.69
C TYR A 72 -11.11 -0.15 12.16
N ALA A 73 -9.87 0.15 12.56
CA ALA A 73 -9.58 0.51 13.96
C ALA A 73 -10.34 1.75 14.42
N HIS A 74 -10.37 2.80 13.60
CA HIS A 74 -11.12 4.03 13.92
C HIS A 74 -12.62 3.77 13.99
N VAL A 75 -13.22 3.11 12.98
CA VAL A 75 -14.67 2.85 12.96
C VAL A 75 -15.08 1.96 14.13
N LEU A 76 -14.31 0.92 14.44
CA LEU A 76 -14.59 0.01 15.55
C LEU A 76 -14.36 0.69 16.90
N ALA A 77 -13.29 1.47 17.07
CA ALA A 77 -13.02 2.15 18.34
C ALA A 77 -14.08 3.21 18.67
N HIS A 78 -14.50 4.00 17.68
CA HIS A 78 -15.67 4.89 17.83
C HIS A 78 -16.97 4.12 18.07
N GLY A 79 -17.06 2.89 17.56
CA GLY A 79 -18.15 1.94 17.83
C GLY A 79 -18.13 1.33 19.24
N GLY A 80 -17.12 1.62 20.06
CA GLY A 80 -17.00 1.11 21.42
C GLY A 80 -16.21 -0.20 21.55
N TYR A 81 -15.29 -0.47 20.63
CA TYR A 81 -14.39 -1.63 20.67
C TYR A 81 -12.95 -1.22 21.00
N ALA A 82 -12.23 -2.07 21.69
CA ALA A 82 -10.77 -2.00 21.71
C ALA A 82 -10.21 -2.78 20.53
N VAL A 83 -9.19 -2.27 19.86
CA VAL A 83 -8.64 -2.83 18.63
C VAL A 83 -7.14 -2.95 18.75
N VAL A 84 -6.58 -4.11 18.39
CA VAL A 84 -5.14 -4.26 18.17
C VAL A 84 -4.87 -4.54 16.69
N LEU A 85 -3.89 -3.83 16.14
CA LEU A 85 -3.35 -4.06 14.81
C LEU A 85 -1.86 -4.35 14.95
N TRP A 86 -1.29 -5.20 14.11
CA TRP A 86 0.13 -5.52 14.16
C TRP A 86 0.72 -5.63 12.75
N ASP A 87 2.04 -5.53 12.65
CA ASP A 87 2.75 -5.85 11.42
C ASP A 87 3.22 -7.31 11.45
N PHE A 88 2.74 -8.12 10.52
CA PHE A 88 3.23 -9.50 10.34
C PHE A 88 4.73 -9.53 10.04
N ALA A 89 5.39 -10.64 10.36
CA ALA A 89 6.76 -10.89 9.96
C ALA A 89 6.93 -10.64 8.45
N GLY A 90 8.02 -9.97 8.11
CA GLY A 90 8.37 -9.52 6.78
C GLY A 90 7.74 -8.18 6.43
N HIS A 91 6.74 -7.68 7.14
CA HIS A 91 5.96 -6.53 6.68
C HIS A 91 6.28 -5.27 7.46
N ALA A 92 6.22 -4.13 6.78
CA ALA A 92 6.20 -2.81 7.41
C ALA A 92 7.34 -2.62 8.44
N ALA A 93 7.01 -2.38 9.71
CA ALA A 93 8.02 -2.16 10.75
C ALA A 93 8.56 -3.45 11.40
N ASN A 94 8.05 -4.62 11.01
CA ASN A 94 8.54 -5.91 11.51
C ASN A 94 9.77 -6.34 10.70
N ALA A 95 10.92 -6.45 11.38
CA ALA A 95 12.21 -6.76 10.78
C ALA A 95 12.45 -8.26 10.57
N ALA A 96 11.66 -9.13 11.22
CA ALA A 96 11.77 -10.57 10.99
C ALA A 96 11.38 -10.88 9.53
N PRO A 97 11.99 -11.87 8.86
CA PRO A 97 11.54 -12.30 7.53
C PRO A 97 10.20 -13.02 7.63
N ILE A 98 9.39 -12.95 6.57
CA ILE A 98 8.16 -13.75 6.48
C ILE A 98 8.51 -15.25 6.43
N GLY A 99 7.81 -16.08 7.21
CA GLY A 99 8.03 -17.52 7.27
C GLY A 99 6.72 -18.31 7.22
N ARG A 100 6.82 -19.63 6.98
CA ARG A 100 5.63 -20.50 6.81
C ARG A 100 4.68 -20.51 8.00
N LEU A 101 5.22 -20.39 9.23
CA LEU A 101 4.45 -20.43 10.48
C LEU A 101 4.30 -19.05 11.13
N SER A 102 4.92 -18.00 10.58
CA SER A 102 5.04 -16.72 11.27
C SER A 102 3.68 -16.06 11.52
N LEU A 103 2.73 -16.18 10.58
CA LEU A 103 1.42 -15.53 10.71
C LEU A 103 0.65 -15.92 11.99
N GLN A 104 0.72 -17.19 12.39
CA GLN A 104 0.00 -17.65 13.58
C GLN A 104 0.74 -17.29 14.87
N GLN A 105 2.07 -17.38 14.86
CA GLN A 105 2.91 -16.94 15.97
C GLN A 105 2.73 -15.43 16.24
N ASP A 106 2.66 -14.64 15.17
CA ASP A 106 2.45 -13.20 15.27
C ASP A 106 1.05 -12.86 15.79
N LEU A 107 0.03 -13.60 15.35
CA LEU A 107 -1.34 -13.45 15.86
C LEU A 107 -1.43 -13.82 17.35
N ASP A 108 -0.77 -14.88 17.78
CA ASP A 108 -0.75 -15.29 19.20
C ASP A 108 -0.09 -14.23 20.09
N LYS A 109 0.98 -13.57 19.60
CA LYS A 109 1.60 -12.42 20.28
C LYS A 109 0.68 -11.19 20.29
N ALA A 110 -0.05 -10.92 19.21
CA ALA A 110 -1.06 -9.86 19.18
C ALA A 110 -2.22 -10.14 20.14
N TYR A 111 -2.63 -11.41 20.26
CA TYR A 111 -3.59 -11.86 21.26
C TYR A 111 -3.08 -11.64 22.69
N ALA A 112 -1.83 -12.02 23.00
CA ALA A 112 -1.25 -11.76 24.31
C ALA A 112 -1.23 -10.25 24.64
N ALA A 113 -0.88 -9.41 23.66
CA ALA A 113 -0.82 -7.97 23.85
C ALA A 113 -2.20 -7.32 24.12
N ILE A 114 -3.27 -7.77 23.45
CA ILE A 114 -4.62 -7.17 23.63
C ILE A 114 -5.26 -7.56 24.96
N ILE A 115 -5.08 -8.79 25.45
CA ILE A 115 -5.70 -9.24 26.71
C ILE A 115 -5.06 -8.64 27.97
N GLU A 116 -3.85 -8.09 27.83
CA GLU A 116 -3.14 -7.34 28.86
C GLU A 116 -3.60 -5.88 28.97
N GLN A 117 -4.36 -5.36 27.99
CA GLN A 117 -4.83 -3.98 28.03
C GLN A 117 -5.97 -3.79 29.03
N PRO A 118 -5.93 -2.72 29.86
CA PRO A 118 -6.90 -2.52 30.94
C PRO A 118 -8.32 -2.24 30.43
N GLU A 119 -8.45 -1.61 29.25
CA GLU A 119 -9.76 -1.30 28.67
C GLU A 119 -10.46 -2.53 28.07
N VAL A 120 -9.76 -3.66 27.87
CA VAL A 120 -10.27 -4.84 27.18
C VAL A 120 -10.97 -5.80 28.15
N ASP A 121 -12.14 -6.28 27.73
CA ASP A 121 -12.74 -7.50 28.27
C ASP A 121 -12.19 -8.72 27.54
N ARG A 122 -11.31 -9.46 28.22
CA ARG A 122 -10.61 -10.64 27.68
C ARG A 122 -11.55 -11.79 27.28
N ASN A 123 -12.80 -11.78 27.73
CA ASN A 123 -13.80 -12.80 27.42
C ASN A 123 -14.67 -12.43 26.20
N ARG A 124 -14.53 -11.22 25.67
CA ARG A 124 -15.30 -10.72 24.52
C ARG A 124 -14.35 -10.30 23.40
N LEU A 125 -13.82 -11.30 22.69
CA LEU A 125 -12.86 -11.08 21.62
C LEU A 125 -13.40 -11.50 20.26
N ALA A 126 -13.01 -10.79 19.21
CA ALA A 126 -13.29 -11.12 17.83
C ALA A 126 -12.03 -10.96 16.96
N LEU A 127 -12.09 -11.55 15.77
CA LEU A 127 -11.03 -11.47 14.77
C LEU A 127 -11.52 -10.81 13.49
N LEU A 128 -10.67 -10.02 12.85
CA LEU A 128 -10.91 -9.43 11.53
C LEU A 128 -9.62 -9.48 10.72
N GLY A 129 -9.69 -9.86 9.44
CA GLY A 129 -8.51 -9.93 8.61
C GLY A 129 -8.79 -9.74 7.12
N HIS A 130 -7.82 -9.16 6.41
CA HIS A 130 -7.86 -8.93 4.96
C HIS A 130 -6.91 -9.87 4.20
N SER A 131 -7.39 -10.49 3.12
CA SER A 131 -6.55 -11.27 2.18
C SER A 131 -5.71 -12.35 2.90
N MET A 132 -4.38 -12.24 2.92
CA MET A 132 -3.51 -13.10 3.74
C MET A 132 -3.92 -13.14 5.21
N GLY A 133 -4.20 -11.97 5.81
CA GLY A 133 -4.67 -11.83 7.18
C GLY A 133 -6.04 -12.47 7.40
N SER A 134 -6.90 -12.54 6.38
CA SER A 134 -8.20 -13.20 6.49
C SER A 134 -8.05 -14.71 6.73
N GLY A 135 -7.13 -15.35 6.00
CA GLY A 135 -6.82 -16.77 6.17
C GLY A 135 -6.19 -17.04 7.53
N ALA A 136 -5.32 -16.14 7.98
CA ALA A 136 -4.71 -16.20 9.31
C ALA A 136 -5.78 -16.17 10.42
N VAL A 137 -6.71 -15.21 10.39
CA VAL A 137 -7.76 -15.09 11.40
C VAL A 137 -8.81 -16.20 11.33
N MET A 138 -9.20 -16.65 10.13
CA MET A 138 -10.11 -17.79 10.01
C MET A 138 -9.49 -19.04 10.63
N SER A 139 -8.22 -19.32 10.31
CA SER A 139 -7.51 -20.46 10.87
C SER A 139 -7.37 -20.36 12.40
N ALA A 140 -7.09 -19.17 12.94
CA ALA A 140 -7.02 -18.94 14.38
C ALA A 140 -8.37 -19.13 15.08
N GLY A 141 -9.45 -18.61 14.48
CA GLY A 141 -10.82 -18.77 14.97
C GLY A 141 -11.34 -20.21 14.91
N ILE A 142 -10.86 -21.00 13.94
CA ILE A 142 -11.15 -22.45 13.87
C ILE A 142 -10.42 -23.20 14.99
N ARG A 143 -9.12 -22.93 15.18
CA ARG A 143 -8.31 -23.63 16.21
C ARG A 143 -8.67 -23.24 17.64
N ASN A 144 -9.21 -22.05 17.85
CA ASN A 144 -9.55 -21.51 19.18
C ASN A 144 -11.02 -21.07 19.24
N ILE A 145 -11.93 -21.98 18.90
CA ILE A 145 -13.36 -21.68 18.71
C ILE A 145 -14.04 -20.99 19.89
N ASP A 146 -13.64 -21.29 21.13
CA ASP A 146 -14.23 -20.71 22.34
C ASP A 146 -13.56 -19.39 22.77
N ARG A 147 -12.43 -19.05 22.15
CA ARG A 147 -11.70 -17.80 22.45
C ARG A 147 -12.28 -16.59 21.73
N PHE A 148 -12.87 -16.79 20.55
CA PHE A 148 -13.34 -15.71 19.68
C PHE A 148 -14.81 -15.86 19.36
N ALA A 149 -15.60 -14.83 19.68
CA ALA A 149 -17.04 -14.82 19.46
C ALA A 149 -17.45 -14.58 18.00
N ALA A 150 -16.58 -13.94 17.20
CA ALA A 150 -16.79 -13.69 15.77
C ALA A 150 -15.49 -13.66 14.98
N THR A 151 -15.59 -13.98 13.68
CA THR A 151 -14.50 -13.90 12.71
C THR A 151 -14.98 -13.21 11.44
N ILE A 152 -14.27 -12.17 11.01
CA ILE A 152 -14.60 -11.39 9.81
C ILE A 152 -13.45 -11.51 8.81
N ALA A 153 -13.74 -11.99 7.60
CA ALA A 153 -12.75 -12.20 6.55
C ALA A 153 -13.09 -11.33 5.33
N ILE A 154 -12.23 -10.35 5.06
CA ILE A 154 -12.37 -9.41 3.94
C ILE A 154 -11.46 -9.86 2.80
N SER A 155 -12.01 -9.95 1.59
CA SER A 155 -11.37 -10.54 0.42
C SER A 155 -10.76 -11.91 0.78
N PRO A 156 -11.60 -12.89 1.18
CA PRO A 156 -11.14 -14.05 1.92
C PRO A 156 -10.21 -14.94 1.09
N THR A 157 -9.12 -15.40 1.69
CA THR A 157 -8.29 -16.52 1.21
C THR A 157 -8.81 -17.87 1.74
N GLY A 158 -8.08 -18.97 1.58
CA GLY A 158 -8.54 -20.30 2.01
C GLY A 158 -8.42 -20.57 3.52
N ALA A 159 -9.40 -21.27 4.09
CA ALA A 159 -9.35 -21.87 5.43
C ALA A 159 -10.27 -23.11 5.50
N GLN A 160 -10.05 -23.99 6.49
CA GLN A 160 -10.87 -25.19 6.73
C GLN A 160 -12.15 -24.86 7.52
N VAL A 161 -12.99 -23.99 6.96
CA VAL A 161 -14.27 -23.60 7.58
C VAL A 161 -15.26 -24.76 7.62
N THR A 162 -16.08 -24.79 8.66
CA THR A 162 -17.13 -25.79 8.89
C THR A 162 -18.43 -25.11 9.34
N PRO A 163 -19.57 -25.83 9.38
CA PRO A 163 -20.82 -25.29 9.91
C PRO A 163 -20.72 -24.77 11.35
N SER A 164 -19.78 -25.27 12.15
CA SER A 164 -19.55 -24.86 13.53
C SER A 164 -18.34 -23.94 13.74
N ALA A 165 -17.37 -23.89 12.82
CA ALA A 165 -16.11 -23.16 13.01
C ALA A 165 -15.70 -22.33 11.77
N PRO A 166 -15.17 -21.10 11.95
CA PRO A 166 -15.05 -20.35 13.20
C PRO A 166 -16.42 -19.84 13.69
N ARG A 167 -16.52 -19.34 14.94
CA ARG A 167 -17.77 -18.72 15.40
C ARG A 167 -18.09 -17.45 14.61
N ASN A 168 -19.37 -17.25 14.32
CA ASN A 168 -19.94 -16.06 13.64
C ASN A 168 -19.05 -15.53 12.50
N LEU A 169 -18.96 -16.29 11.42
CA LEU A 169 -18.16 -15.97 10.24
C LEU A 169 -18.89 -14.98 9.33
N GLN A 170 -18.32 -13.79 9.13
CA GLN A 170 -18.72 -12.87 8.06
C GLN A 170 -17.64 -12.84 6.98
N LEU A 171 -18.07 -12.96 5.73
CA LEU A 171 -17.24 -12.85 4.54
C LEU A 171 -17.60 -11.55 3.82
N GLN A 172 -16.58 -10.83 3.36
CA GLN A 172 -16.77 -9.63 2.53
C GLN A 172 -15.90 -9.72 1.29
N ALA A 173 -16.42 -9.32 0.13
CA ALA A 173 -15.63 -9.21 -1.11
C ALA A 173 -16.09 -7.99 -1.91
N GLY A 174 -15.16 -7.29 -2.56
CA GLY A 174 -15.45 -6.14 -3.40
C GLY A 174 -16.10 -6.58 -4.71
N SER A 175 -16.99 -5.74 -5.24
CA SER A 175 -17.73 -6.02 -6.48
C SER A 175 -16.84 -6.24 -7.71
N TRP A 176 -15.60 -5.77 -7.68
CA TRP A 176 -14.62 -5.95 -8.77
C TRP A 176 -13.63 -7.10 -8.51
N GLU A 177 -13.82 -7.85 -7.42
CA GLU A 177 -12.94 -8.95 -7.01
C GLU A 177 -13.49 -10.33 -7.43
N GLY A 178 -13.76 -10.53 -8.74
CA GLY A 178 -14.46 -11.74 -9.22
C GLY A 178 -13.90 -13.08 -8.69
N GLY A 179 -12.58 -13.21 -8.52
CA GLY A 179 -11.95 -14.38 -7.91
C GLY A 179 -12.25 -14.54 -6.41
N PHE A 180 -12.18 -13.46 -5.63
CA PHE A 180 -12.50 -13.47 -4.20
C PHE A 180 -13.99 -13.67 -3.94
N ILE A 181 -14.88 -13.15 -4.81
CA ILE A 181 -16.32 -13.41 -4.73
C ILE A 181 -16.58 -14.92 -4.85
N LYS A 182 -16.01 -15.58 -5.86
CA LYS A 182 -16.14 -17.04 -6.05
C LYS A 182 -15.61 -17.81 -4.84
N ASN A 183 -14.44 -17.44 -4.32
CA ASN A 183 -13.88 -18.08 -3.14
C ASN A 183 -14.77 -17.88 -1.89
N ALA A 184 -15.28 -16.67 -1.67
CA ALA A 184 -16.16 -16.37 -0.56
C ALA A 184 -17.47 -17.16 -0.62
N GLN A 185 -18.06 -17.32 -1.81
CA GLN A 185 -19.24 -18.17 -2.02
C GLN A 185 -18.95 -19.65 -1.68
N GLN A 186 -17.79 -20.16 -2.10
CA GLN A 186 -17.36 -21.53 -1.78
C GLN A 186 -17.14 -21.73 -0.27
N LEU A 187 -16.50 -20.77 0.41
CA LEU A 187 -16.31 -20.80 1.85
C LEU A 187 -17.65 -20.76 2.59
N LEU A 188 -18.59 -19.91 2.16
CA LEU A 188 -19.93 -19.85 2.74
C LEU A 188 -20.67 -21.18 2.60
N ALA A 189 -20.60 -21.81 1.41
CA ALA A 189 -21.21 -23.11 1.19
C ALA A 189 -20.61 -24.19 2.11
N LYS A 190 -19.27 -24.24 2.23
CA LYS A 190 -18.58 -25.14 3.17
C LYS A 190 -18.92 -24.86 4.64
N ALA A 191 -19.21 -23.61 4.97
CA ALA A 191 -19.63 -23.19 6.29
C ALA A 191 -21.13 -23.42 6.58
N GLY A 192 -21.85 -24.14 5.70
CA GLY A 192 -23.26 -24.50 5.90
C GLY A 192 -24.28 -23.49 5.35
N GLY A 193 -23.85 -22.50 4.56
CA GLY A 193 -24.72 -21.47 3.99
C GLY A 193 -24.97 -20.28 4.92
N GLU A 194 -25.79 -19.32 4.47
CA GLU A 194 -26.23 -18.15 5.25
C GLU A 194 -26.95 -18.57 6.53
N ASN A 195 -26.63 -17.91 7.65
CA ASN A 195 -27.24 -18.20 8.94
C ASN A 195 -27.23 -16.95 9.84
N GLN A 196 -28.37 -16.61 10.45
CA GLN A 196 -28.49 -15.42 11.29
C GLN A 196 -28.37 -15.71 12.80
N ASN A 197 -28.09 -16.94 13.20
CA ASN A 197 -27.99 -17.34 14.61
C ASN A 197 -26.62 -16.99 15.22
N LEU A 198 -26.40 -15.69 15.46
CA LEU A 198 -25.17 -15.20 16.06
C LEU A 198 -25.05 -15.56 17.56
N ALA A 199 -26.17 -15.66 18.27
CA ALA A 199 -26.21 -15.98 19.69
C ALA A 199 -25.62 -17.37 19.99
N GLN A 200 -25.80 -18.35 19.09
CA GLN A 200 -25.18 -19.68 19.21
C GLN A 200 -23.79 -19.78 18.56
N GLY A 201 -23.21 -18.68 18.08
CA GLY A 201 -21.93 -18.70 17.38
C GLY A 201 -22.00 -19.25 15.95
N LYS A 202 -23.20 -19.48 15.41
CA LYS A 202 -23.44 -20.12 14.10
C LYS A 202 -23.70 -19.12 12.98
N GLY A 203 -23.62 -17.82 13.25
CA GLY A 203 -23.87 -16.79 12.24
C GLY A 203 -22.94 -16.95 11.04
N ARG A 204 -23.48 -16.85 9.83
CA ARG A 204 -22.76 -16.89 8.55
C ARG A 204 -23.34 -15.83 7.63
N SER A 205 -22.47 -15.00 7.05
CA SER A 205 -22.91 -14.04 6.02
C SER A 205 -21.86 -13.78 4.97
N LEU A 206 -22.29 -13.49 3.74
CA LEU A 206 -21.47 -12.94 2.66
C LEU A 206 -22.03 -11.59 2.20
N LEU A 207 -21.17 -10.57 2.19
CA LEU A 207 -21.48 -9.26 1.64
C LEU A 207 -20.60 -8.94 0.44
N ILE A 208 -21.24 -8.51 -0.65
CA ILE A 208 -20.54 -7.94 -1.80
C ILE A 208 -20.52 -6.41 -1.66
N ILE A 209 -19.33 -5.86 -1.46
CA ILE A 209 -19.14 -4.43 -1.22
C ILE A 209 -19.09 -3.70 -2.57
N PRO A 210 -19.97 -2.72 -2.83
CA PRO A 210 -20.06 -2.07 -4.13
C PRO A 210 -18.85 -1.16 -4.42
N ASN A 211 -18.50 -1.05 -5.71
CA ASN A 211 -17.46 -0.15 -6.25
C ASN A 211 -16.11 -0.33 -5.55
N ALA A 212 -15.74 -1.57 -5.28
CA ALA A 212 -14.54 -1.90 -4.53
C ALA A 212 -13.72 -2.97 -5.26
N GLU A 213 -12.43 -2.70 -5.39
CA GLU A 213 -11.42 -3.71 -5.67
C GLU A 213 -10.67 -4.08 -4.37
N HIS A 214 -9.67 -4.95 -4.50
CA HIS A 214 -8.95 -5.63 -3.43
C HIS A 214 -8.38 -4.73 -2.33
N ILE A 215 -7.93 -3.51 -2.66
CA ILE A 215 -7.38 -2.57 -1.69
C ILE A 215 -8.44 -1.56 -1.23
N THR A 216 -9.21 -1.00 -2.16
CA THR A 216 -10.23 0.04 -1.89
C THR A 216 -11.35 -0.45 -0.99
N ILE A 217 -11.67 -1.75 -0.96
CA ILE A 217 -12.60 -2.34 0.01
C ILE A 217 -12.25 -1.95 1.45
N LEU A 218 -10.96 -1.84 1.78
CA LEU A 218 -10.48 -1.46 3.12
C LEU A 218 -10.81 -0.01 3.51
N PHE A 219 -11.21 0.82 2.55
CA PHE A 219 -11.59 2.21 2.74
C PHE A 219 -13.08 2.46 2.44
N ARG A 220 -13.86 1.40 2.19
CA ARG A 220 -15.31 1.55 1.96
C ARG A 220 -16.05 1.55 3.29
N ASN A 221 -16.77 2.65 3.54
CA ASN A 221 -17.66 2.75 4.70
C ASN A 221 -18.64 1.56 4.78
N ALA A 222 -19.19 1.09 3.66
CA ALA A 222 -20.07 -0.08 3.64
C ALA A 222 -19.41 -1.34 4.25
N SER A 223 -18.12 -1.54 4.00
CA SER A 223 -17.32 -2.66 4.53
C SER A 223 -17.11 -2.51 6.04
N HIS A 224 -16.74 -1.29 6.48
CA HIS A 224 -16.56 -0.98 7.91
C HIS A 224 -17.86 -1.11 8.71
N GLN A 225 -18.96 -0.56 8.20
CA GLN A 225 -20.26 -0.60 8.89
C GLN A 225 -20.83 -2.02 8.90
N ALA A 226 -20.60 -2.83 7.87
CA ALA A 226 -20.98 -4.25 7.87
C ALA A 226 -20.25 -5.03 8.97
N ALA A 227 -18.95 -4.78 9.15
CA ALA A 227 -18.16 -5.40 10.21
C ALA A 227 -18.63 -4.92 11.59
N LEU A 228 -18.81 -3.61 11.78
CA LEU A 228 -19.30 -3.04 13.04
C LEU A 228 -20.68 -3.58 13.42
N LYS A 229 -21.62 -3.66 12.47
CA LYS A 229 -22.96 -4.23 12.68
C LYS A 229 -22.88 -5.69 13.11
N TRP A 230 -22.04 -6.49 12.44
CA TRP A 230 -21.86 -7.90 12.77
C TRP A 230 -21.34 -8.11 14.19
N LEU A 231 -20.35 -7.31 14.60
CA LEU A 231 -19.81 -7.33 15.95
C LEU A 231 -20.84 -6.85 16.97
N ASN A 232 -21.59 -5.79 16.66
CA ASN A 232 -22.62 -5.27 17.56
C ASN A 232 -23.70 -6.32 17.84
N THR A 233 -24.17 -7.03 16.81
CA THR A 233 -25.11 -8.13 16.99
C THR A 233 -24.48 -9.31 17.76
N THR A 234 -23.21 -9.64 17.50
CA THR A 234 -22.49 -10.70 18.22
C THR A 234 -22.40 -10.43 19.72
N PHE A 235 -22.07 -9.19 20.11
CA PHE A 235 -21.82 -8.82 21.50
C PHE A 235 -23.03 -8.17 22.20
N GLY A 236 -24.19 -8.10 21.53
CA GLY A 236 -25.39 -7.46 22.08
C GLY A 236 -25.23 -5.96 22.32
N MET A 237 -24.40 -5.28 21.53
CA MET A 237 -24.14 -3.85 21.66
C MET A 237 -25.24 -3.04 20.94
N SER A 238 -25.97 -2.21 21.68
CA SER A 238 -27.03 -1.34 21.13
C SER A 238 -26.54 0.02 20.65
N ARG A 239 -25.22 0.27 20.68
CA ARG A 239 -24.65 1.58 20.36
C ARG A 239 -24.74 1.87 18.87
N THR A 240 -25.39 2.97 18.52
CA THR A 240 -25.35 3.51 17.16
C THR A 240 -24.07 4.36 17.01
N ASN A 241 -23.28 4.08 15.97
CA ASN A 241 -22.10 4.85 15.64
C ASN A 241 -22.33 5.54 14.30
N SER A 242 -22.17 6.86 14.25
CA SER A 242 -22.26 7.65 13.02
C SER A 242 -20.89 7.97 12.41
N TYR A 243 -19.80 7.53 13.03
CA TYR A 243 -18.46 7.80 12.55
C TYR A 243 -18.21 7.15 11.19
N ILE A 244 -17.76 7.97 10.25
CA ILE A 244 -17.27 7.58 8.91
C ILE A 244 -15.81 8.03 8.83
N ASP A 245 -14.93 7.11 8.43
CA ASP A 245 -13.53 7.46 8.25
C ASP A 245 -13.30 8.21 6.93
N LEU A 246 -13.03 9.51 7.03
CA LEU A 246 -12.72 10.40 5.91
C LEU A 246 -11.21 10.69 5.75
N ARG A 247 -10.32 9.99 6.46
CA ARG A 247 -8.88 10.27 6.43
C ARG A 247 -8.27 10.12 5.04
N MET A 248 -8.79 9.21 4.21
CA MET A 248 -8.35 9.10 2.81
C MET A 248 -8.74 10.31 1.95
N LEU A 249 -9.86 10.97 2.24
CA LEU A 249 -10.24 12.22 1.57
C LEU A 249 -9.27 13.35 1.96
N TRP A 250 -8.95 13.48 3.24
CA TRP A 250 -7.94 14.42 3.72
C TRP A 250 -6.56 14.14 3.12
N TYR A 251 -6.19 12.87 2.98
CA TYR A 251 -4.97 12.47 2.30
C TYR A 251 -4.96 12.88 0.81
N ALA A 252 -6.07 12.71 0.09
CA ALA A 252 -6.16 13.16 -1.29
C ALA A 252 -6.05 14.69 -1.41
N LEU A 253 -6.69 15.45 -0.51
CA LEU A 253 -6.56 16.90 -0.43
C LEU A 253 -5.14 17.34 -0.11
N HIS A 254 -4.45 16.62 0.77
CA HIS A 254 -3.04 16.84 1.09
C HIS A 254 -2.14 16.67 -0.15
N LEU A 255 -2.30 15.57 -0.90
CA LEU A 255 -1.54 15.35 -2.13
C LEU A 255 -1.82 16.43 -3.18
N LEU A 256 -3.08 16.82 -3.35
CA LEU A 256 -3.46 17.91 -4.26
C LEU A 256 -2.79 19.24 -3.86
N ALA A 257 -2.78 19.55 -2.56
CA ALA A 257 -2.15 20.75 -2.05
C ALA A 257 -0.64 20.77 -2.33
N TRP A 258 0.05 19.64 -2.20
CA TRP A 258 1.46 19.52 -2.56
C TRP A 258 1.73 19.67 -4.06
N LEU A 259 0.83 19.18 -4.93
CA LEU A 259 0.94 19.41 -6.37
C LEU A 259 0.80 20.90 -6.71
N ILE A 260 -0.11 21.60 -6.04
CA ILE A 260 -0.27 23.06 -6.19
C ILE A 260 0.98 23.80 -5.69
N LEU A 261 1.53 23.39 -4.55
CA LEU A 261 2.77 23.95 -3.99
C LEU A 261 3.96 23.73 -4.93
N LEU A 262 4.11 22.53 -5.48
CA LEU A 262 5.15 22.22 -6.45
C LEU A 262 5.03 23.11 -7.69
N GLY A 263 3.83 23.29 -8.24
CA GLY A 263 3.60 24.20 -9.36
C GLY A 263 3.94 25.67 -9.06
N ALA A 264 3.78 26.12 -7.81
CA ALA A 264 4.13 27.47 -7.39
C ALA A 264 5.66 27.68 -7.24
N VAL A 265 6.38 26.67 -6.75
CA VAL A 265 7.82 26.74 -6.42
C VAL A 265 8.73 26.31 -7.57
N ALA A 266 8.30 25.37 -8.42
CA ALA A 266 9.14 24.79 -9.48
C ALA A 266 9.85 25.80 -10.39
N PRO A 267 9.25 26.93 -10.80
CA PRO A 267 9.95 27.92 -11.62
C PRO A 267 11.18 28.54 -10.94
N ALA A 268 11.24 28.54 -9.60
CA ALA A 268 12.42 28.98 -8.85
C ALA A 268 13.51 27.89 -8.76
N LEU A 269 13.13 26.63 -8.97
CA LEU A 269 14.01 25.45 -8.95
C LEU A 269 14.51 25.06 -10.35
N ALA A 270 14.02 25.73 -11.40
CA ALA A 270 14.38 25.43 -12.78
C ALA A 270 15.91 25.48 -12.98
N VAL A 271 16.44 24.43 -13.61
CA VAL A 271 17.84 24.37 -14.02
C VAL A 271 17.95 25.06 -15.39
N PRO A 272 18.87 26.00 -15.61
CA PRO A 272 19.04 26.67 -16.90
C PRO A 272 19.20 25.66 -18.03
N ALA A 273 18.45 25.87 -19.11
CA ALA A 273 18.32 24.93 -20.23
C ALA A 273 19.61 24.70 -21.05
N THR A 274 20.69 25.41 -20.74
CA THR A 274 21.86 25.59 -21.61
C THR A 274 22.96 24.56 -21.44
N GLU A 275 22.93 23.68 -20.42
CA GLU A 275 24.09 22.83 -20.10
C GLU A 275 23.95 21.32 -20.40
N SER A 276 22.76 20.78 -20.66
CA SER A 276 22.58 19.31 -20.62
C SER A 276 21.44 18.71 -21.46
N LYS A 277 20.87 19.46 -22.41
CA LYS A 277 19.79 18.92 -23.28
C LYS A 277 20.35 18.14 -24.45
N VAL A 278 19.97 16.86 -24.54
CA VAL A 278 20.33 15.99 -25.66
C VAL A 278 19.13 15.81 -26.58
N LYS A 279 19.30 16.05 -27.88
CA LYS A 279 18.25 15.79 -28.87
C LYS A 279 18.28 14.32 -29.28
N ILE A 280 17.39 13.52 -28.72
CA ILE A 280 17.23 12.11 -29.11
C ILE A 280 16.21 11.99 -30.25
N PRO A 281 16.55 11.30 -31.35
CA PRO A 281 15.58 10.95 -32.39
C PRO A 281 14.41 10.12 -31.83
N LEU A 282 13.18 10.47 -32.22
CA LEU A 282 11.96 9.82 -31.71
C LEU A 282 11.99 8.29 -31.83
N PHE A 283 12.45 7.75 -32.96
CA PHE A 283 12.49 6.30 -33.18
C PHE A 283 13.39 5.57 -32.16
N ARG A 284 14.43 6.21 -31.62
CA ARG A 284 15.30 5.64 -30.59
C ARG A 284 14.61 5.63 -29.23
N SER A 285 13.99 6.75 -28.86
CA SER A 285 13.21 6.86 -27.62
C SER A 285 12.08 5.83 -27.58
N TRP A 286 11.30 5.74 -28.65
CA TRP A 286 10.19 4.80 -28.78
C TRP A 286 10.65 3.35 -28.96
N GLY A 287 11.69 3.11 -29.77
CA GLY A 287 12.25 1.78 -29.97
C GLY A 287 12.74 1.16 -28.66
N GLY A 288 13.46 1.94 -27.84
CA GLY A 288 13.90 1.50 -26.53
C GLY A 288 12.73 1.24 -25.56
N LEU A 289 11.74 2.15 -25.49
CA LEU A 289 10.55 1.97 -24.65
C LEU A 289 9.81 0.66 -24.98
N LEU A 290 9.68 0.34 -26.27
CA LEU A 290 8.95 -0.85 -26.72
C LEU A 290 9.77 -2.13 -26.58
N PHE A 291 11.08 -2.11 -26.89
CA PHE A 291 11.91 -3.30 -26.91
C PHE A 291 12.44 -3.73 -25.53
N ALA A 292 12.79 -2.77 -24.68
CA ALA A 292 13.38 -3.02 -23.36
C ALA A 292 12.53 -3.94 -22.44
N PRO A 293 11.20 -3.76 -22.36
CA PRO A 293 10.31 -4.66 -21.61
C PRO A 293 10.39 -6.13 -22.03
N PHE A 294 10.57 -6.42 -23.32
CA PHE A 294 10.67 -7.79 -23.82
C PHE A 294 11.95 -8.46 -23.33
N LEU A 295 13.09 -7.75 -23.40
CA LEU A 295 14.36 -8.27 -22.89
C LEU A 295 14.33 -8.46 -21.38
N ALA A 296 13.74 -7.52 -20.64
CA ALA A 296 13.59 -7.65 -19.18
C ALA A 296 12.72 -8.86 -18.80
N GLY A 297 11.56 -9.03 -19.44
CA GLY A 297 10.69 -10.19 -19.20
C GLY A 297 11.36 -11.52 -19.57
N GLY A 298 12.03 -11.58 -20.72
CA GLY A 298 12.78 -12.76 -21.15
C GLY A 298 13.93 -13.12 -20.21
N PHE A 299 14.68 -12.11 -19.75
CA PHE A 299 15.74 -12.29 -18.77
C PHE A 299 15.22 -12.85 -17.44
N LEU A 300 14.15 -12.28 -16.89
CA LEU A 300 13.54 -12.82 -15.66
C LEU A 300 13.05 -14.26 -15.85
N SER A 301 12.48 -14.59 -17.02
CA SER A 301 12.00 -15.93 -17.34
C SER A 301 13.14 -16.96 -17.43
N LEU A 302 14.31 -16.56 -17.93
CA LEU A 302 15.49 -17.42 -17.94
C LEU A 302 16.10 -17.56 -16.53
N LEU A 303 16.21 -16.45 -15.80
CA LEU A 303 16.79 -16.43 -14.45
C LEU A 303 15.96 -17.25 -13.46
N SER A 304 14.63 -17.24 -13.58
CA SER A 304 13.75 -18.01 -12.69
C SER A 304 13.95 -19.53 -12.78
N ARG A 305 14.65 -20.03 -13.80
CA ARG A 305 15.01 -21.45 -13.93
C ARG A 305 16.11 -21.87 -12.97
N VAL A 306 16.90 -20.93 -12.47
CA VAL A 306 18.09 -21.19 -11.63
C VAL A 306 18.07 -20.45 -10.30
N VAL A 307 17.26 -19.41 -10.16
CA VAL A 307 17.16 -18.59 -8.95
C VAL A 307 15.70 -18.49 -8.50
N ASP A 308 15.47 -18.52 -7.19
CA ASP A 308 14.20 -18.16 -6.59
C ASP A 308 13.93 -16.66 -6.77
N ILE A 309 13.29 -16.35 -7.89
CA ILE A 309 12.97 -14.98 -8.29
C ILE A 309 11.94 -14.33 -7.35
N GLN A 310 11.17 -15.12 -6.61
CA GLN A 310 10.19 -14.59 -5.67
C GLN A 310 10.87 -14.00 -4.46
N ASN A 311 11.94 -14.59 -3.93
CA ASN A 311 12.65 -14.11 -2.72
C ASN A 311 13.94 -13.34 -3.03
N LEU A 312 14.19 -13.01 -4.31
CA LEU A 312 15.41 -12.34 -4.75
C LEU A 312 15.64 -11.01 -4.03
N GLY A 313 16.88 -10.78 -3.58
CA GLY A 313 17.30 -9.49 -3.01
C GLY A 313 16.68 -9.17 -1.65
N GLY A 314 16.19 -10.18 -0.91
CA GLY A 314 15.65 -10.02 0.44
C GLY A 314 14.27 -9.36 0.51
N LEU A 315 13.62 -9.13 -0.64
CA LEU A 315 12.24 -8.64 -0.72
C LEU A 315 11.41 -9.54 -1.62
N GLN A 316 10.33 -10.09 -1.08
CA GLN A 316 9.40 -10.89 -1.84
C GLN A 316 8.83 -10.08 -3.00
N VAL A 317 9.00 -10.57 -4.23
CA VAL A 317 8.60 -9.95 -5.50
C VAL A 317 9.39 -8.67 -5.83
N GLY A 318 9.81 -7.89 -4.84
CA GLY A 318 10.55 -6.64 -5.00
C GLY A 318 11.84 -6.80 -5.79
N GLY A 319 12.64 -7.85 -5.53
CA GLY A 319 13.87 -8.13 -6.29
C GLY A 319 13.62 -8.32 -7.78
N ALA A 320 12.58 -9.09 -8.14
CA ALA A 320 12.20 -9.31 -9.54
C ALA A 320 11.78 -8.00 -10.23
N VAL A 321 10.99 -7.17 -9.54
CA VAL A 321 10.59 -5.85 -10.04
C VAL A 321 11.81 -4.95 -10.26
N GLY A 322 12.71 -4.86 -9.27
CA GLY A 322 13.95 -4.09 -9.40
C GLY A 322 14.79 -4.56 -10.59
N LEU A 323 14.99 -5.87 -10.73
CA LEU A 323 15.77 -6.45 -11.82
C LEU A 323 15.12 -6.22 -13.19
N TRP A 324 13.79 -6.26 -13.26
CA TRP A 324 13.05 -5.85 -14.47
C TRP A 324 13.41 -4.40 -14.85
N PHE A 325 13.33 -3.46 -13.89
CA PHE A 325 13.65 -2.05 -14.14
C PHE A 325 15.12 -1.83 -14.52
N LEU A 326 16.04 -2.61 -13.95
CA LEU A 326 17.46 -2.56 -14.29
C LEU A 326 17.71 -2.98 -15.73
N VAL A 327 17.23 -4.18 -16.11
CA VAL A 327 17.45 -4.73 -17.47
C VAL A 327 16.73 -3.88 -18.51
N ALA A 328 15.48 -3.50 -18.24
CA ALA A 328 14.74 -2.62 -19.14
C ALA A 328 15.43 -1.24 -19.25
N GLY A 329 15.87 -0.67 -18.14
CA GLY A 329 16.53 0.63 -18.11
C GLY A 329 17.87 0.66 -18.85
N ILE A 330 18.75 -0.32 -18.62
CA ILE A 330 20.03 -0.44 -19.34
C ILE A 330 19.80 -0.64 -20.83
N THR A 331 18.85 -1.50 -21.19
CA THR A 331 18.47 -1.72 -22.60
C THR A 331 18.01 -0.41 -23.23
N TRP A 332 17.15 0.33 -22.54
CA TRP A 332 16.65 1.59 -23.07
C TRP A 332 17.76 2.63 -23.22
N LEU A 333 18.64 2.79 -22.24
CA LEU A 333 19.81 3.68 -22.34
C LEU A 333 20.70 3.30 -23.54
N ALA A 334 20.89 2.01 -23.82
CA ALA A 334 21.65 1.54 -24.98
C ALA A 334 21.01 2.01 -26.31
N PHE A 335 19.68 2.07 -26.40
CA PHE A 335 18.98 2.62 -27.57
C PHE A 335 19.14 4.14 -27.72
N LEU A 336 19.26 4.87 -26.62
CA LEU A 336 19.43 6.34 -26.67
C LEU A 336 20.83 6.73 -27.17
N PHE A 337 21.85 5.89 -26.92
CA PHE A 337 23.27 6.09 -27.27
C PHE A 337 23.95 7.33 -26.67
N GLN A 338 23.21 8.21 -26.00
CA GLN A 338 23.71 9.45 -25.45
C GLN A 338 23.10 9.70 -24.08
N VAL A 339 23.96 9.83 -23.08
CA VAL A 339 23.59 10.18 -21.72
C VAL A 339 24.32 11.49 -21.38
N PRO A 340 23.61 12.59 -21.11
CA PRO A 340 24.27 13.84 -20.72
C PRO A 340 24.98 13.64 -19.37
N PRO A 341 26.13 14.28 -19.12
CA PRO A 341 26.76 14.24 -17.80
C PRO A 341 25.88 14.93 -16.75
N PRO A 342 25.90 14.47 -15.48
CA PRO A 342 25.20 15.14 -14.41
C PRO A 342 25.89 16.47 -14.06
N THR A 343 25.12 17.46 -13.62
CA THR A 343 25.64 18.66 -12.96
C THR A 343 25.37 18.59 -11.45
N ALA A 344 26.21 19.21 -10.63
CA ALA A 344 25.99 19.25 -9.18
C ALA A 344 24.62 19.87 -8.81
N ARG A 345 24.19 20.86 -9.58
CA ARG A 345 22.86 21.48 -9.44
C ARG A 345 21.73 20.50 -9.76
N ALA A 346 21.84 19.74 -10.84
CA ALA A 346 20.85 18.73 -11.21
C ALA A 346 20.71 17.64 -10.12
N VAL A 347 21.83 17.21 -9.56
CA VAL A 347 21.83 16.26 -8.42
C VAL A 347 21.12 16.87 -7.21
N GLY A 348 21.46 18.10 -6.84
CA GLY A 348 20.81 18.80 -5.72
C GLY A 348 19.30 18.98 -5.90
N VAL A 349 18.86 19.35 -7.12
CA VAL A 349 17.43 19.47 -7.44
C VAL A 349 16.72 18.11 -7.41
N GLY A 350 17.37 17.05 -7.89
CA GLY A 350 16.84 15.68 -7.81
C GLY A 350 16.64 15.20 -6.37
N VAL A 351 17.59 15.48 -5.48
CA VAL A 351 17.45 15.19 -4.04
C VAL A 351 16.32 16.03 -3.42
N ALA A 352 16.22 17.31 -3.75
CA ALA A 352 15.13 18.16 -3.28
C ALA A 352 13.75 17.67 -3.76
N LEU A 353 13.66 17.20 -5.01
CA LEU A 353 12.44 16.60 -5.56
C LEU A 353 12.06 15.32 -4.81
N PHE A 354 13.03 14.45 -4.52
CA PHE A 354 12.81 13.26 -3.69
C PHE A 354 12.26 13.64 -2.31
N LEU A 355 12.89 14.59 -1.60
CA LEU A 355 12.43 15.03 -0.28
C LEU A 355 11.00 15.60 -0.34
N LEU A 356 10.69 16.36 -1.39
CA LEU A 356 9.34 16.87 -1.61
C LEU A 356 8.33 15.73 -1.78
N PHE A 357 8.60 14.75 -2.65
CA PHE A 357 7.72 13.59 -2.81
C PHE A 357 7.60 12.78 -1.52
N TRP A 358 8.71 12.60 -0.81
CA TRP A 358 8.77 11.84 0.43
C TRP A 358 7.90 12.47 1.52
N ILE A 359 7.95 13.79 1.68
CA ILE A 359 7.09 14.51 2.63
C ILE A 359 5.64 14.52 2.14
N ALA A 360 5.42 14.89 0.87
CA ALA A 360 4.09 15.09 0.29
C ALA A 360 3.25 13.82 0.34
N PHE A 361 3.85 12.69 -0.02
CA PHE A 361 3.18 11.40 0.01
C PHE A 361 3.25 10.78 1.40
N GLY A 362 4.46 10.67 1.95
CA GLY A 362 4.74 9.77 3.04
C GLY A 362 4.31 10.23 4.42
N ALA A 363 4.47 11.52 4.72
CA ALA A 363 4.29 12.04 6.08
C ALA A 363 2.86 11.75 6.59
N MET A 364 1.85 12.03 5.75
CA MET A 364 0.46 11.72 6.10
C MET A 364 0.11 10.24 5.86
N ALA A 365 0.69 9.59 4.85
CA ALA A 365 0.44 8.16 4.61
C ALA A 365 0.75 7.30 5.85
N GLN A 366 1.80 7.64 6.61
CA GLN A 366 2.18 6.99 7.89
C GLN A 366 1.03 6.89 8.90
N VAL A 367 0.14 7.88 8.93
CA VAL A 367 -0.95 7.95 9.90
C VAL A 367 -2.32 7.65 9.30
N VAL A 368 -2.36 7.38 8.00
CA VAL A 368 -3.60 7.11 7.26
C VAL A 368 -3.67 5.65 6.79
N TRP A 369 -2.67 5.16 6.05
CA TRP A 369 -2.80 3.87 5.35
C TRP A 369 -1.51 3.10 5.04
N LEU A 370 -0.32 3.69 5.13
CA LEU A 370 0.93 3.01 4.74
C LEU A 370 1.99 3.17 5.84
N GLN A 371 2.73 2.11 6.18
CA GLN A 371 3.94 2.26 6.97
C GLN A 371 5.02 2.91 6.08
N TRP A 372 5.21 4.22 6.23
CA TRP A 372 6.13 4.99 5.43
C TRP A 372 7.56 5.05 6.01
N TRP A 373 7.68 5.05 7.34
CA TRP A 373 8.99 5.04 7.99
C TRP A 373 9.65 3.66 7.82
N LEU A 374 10.79 3.66 7.15
CA LEU A 374 11.60 2.46 6.95
C LEU A 374 12.41 2.13 8.20
N ILE A 375 12.42 0.86 8.57
CA ILE A 375 13.34 0.30 9.56
C ILE A 375 14.77 0.24 8.98
N PRO A 376 15.82 0.15 9.82
CA PRO A 376 17.22 0.18 9.35
C PRO A 376 17.53 -0.79 8.19
N LEU A 377 17.04 -2.03 8.26
CA LEU A 377 17.22 -3.01 7.18
C LEU A 377 16.56 -2.57 5.85
N ARG A 378 15.40 -1.91 5.91
CA ARG A 378 14.75 -1.39 4.69
C ARG A 378 15.46 -0.14 4.17
N LEU A 379 16.07 0.67 5.04
CA LEU A 379 16.89 1.82 4.62
C LEU A 379 18.13 1.38 3.82
N THR A 380 18.77 0.27 4.19
CA THR A 380 19.88 -0.27 3.41
C THR A 380 19.41 -0.80 2.06
N LEU A 381 18.28 -1.50 2.02
CA LEU A 381 17.69 -1.99 0.78
C LEU A 381 17.23 -0.84 -0.12
N TRP A 382 16.72 0.25 0.46
CA TRP A 382 16.24 1.41 -0.30
C TRP A 382 17.31 1.94 -1.26
N LEU A 383 18.53 2.15 -0.77
CA LEU A 383 19.63 2.64 -1.61
C LEU A 383 19.94 1.67 -2.75
N VAL A 384 19.97 0.36 -2.46
CA VAL A 384 20.20 -0.69 -3.47
C VAL A 384 19.12 -0.65 -4.55
N PHE A 385 17.84 -0.65 -4.17
CA PHE A 385 16.73 -0.61 -5.12
C PHE A 385 16.66 0.71 -5.90
N SER A 386 17.01 1.84 -5.29
CA SER A 386 17.11 3.12 -5.98
C SER A 386 18.20 3.14 -7.04
N VAL A 387 19.35 2.49 -6.80
CA VAL A 387 20.41 2.33 -7.81
C VAL A 387 19.97 1.38 -8.92
N ILE A 388 19.37 0.24 -8.58
CA ILE A 388 18.89 -0.76 -9.53
C ILE A 388 17.83 -0.18 -10.48
N CYS A 389 16.89 0.62 -9.97
CA CYS A 389 15.83 1.21 -10.77
C CYS A 389 16.26 2.47 -11.55
N PHE A 390 17.40 3.08 -11.18
CA PHE A 390 17.85 4.36 -11.72
C PHE A 390 17.94 4.40 -13.25
N PRO A 391 18.47 3.38 -13.96
CA PRO A 391 18.62 3.42 -15.42
C PRO A 391 17.32 3.65 -16.18
N TRP A 392 16.20 3.08 -15.71
CA TRP A 392 14.89 3.28 -16.34
C TRP A 392 14.41 4.72 -16.21
N PHE A 393 14.53 5.30 -15.02
CA PHE A 393 14.13 6.69 -14.79
C PHE A 393 15.04 7.67 -15.52
N LEU A 394 16.34 7.37 -15.65
CA LEU A 394 17.24 8.19 -16.46
C LEU A 394 16.87 8.14 -17.95
N ALA A 395 16.63 6.95 -18.50
CA ALA A 395 16.20 6.80 -19.89
C ALA A 395 14.88 7.53 -20.17
N SER A 396 13.91 7.37 -19.26
CA SER A 396 12.62 8.04 -19.33
C SER A 396 12.74 9.57 -19.21
N GLY A 397 13.65 10.06 -18.37
CA GLY A 397 13.95 11.48 -18.21
C GLY A 397 14.54 12.08 -19.49
N ILE A 398 15.57 11.44 -20.06
CA ILE A 398 16.22 11.86 -21.32
C ILE A 398 15.19 11.90 -22.46
N ALA A 399 14.38 10.85 -22.60
CA ALA A 399 13.39 10.76 -23.66
C ALA A 399 12.26 11.81 -23.57
N GLN A 400 12.02 12.36 -22.37
CA GLN A 400 11.02 13.40 -22.12
C GLN A 400 11.59 14.83 -22.10
N GLN A 401 12.91 15.03 -22.23
CA GLN A 401 13.51 16.36 -22.23
C GLN A 401 13.02 17.23 -23.40
N GLY A 402 12.69 18.49 -23.13
CA GLY A 402 12.27 19.47 -24.14
C GLY A 402 10.93 19.14 -24.80
N VAL A 403 10.19 18.15 -24.29
CA VAL A 403 8.90 17.74 -24.84
C VAL A 403 7.79 18.64 -24.30
N GLY A 404 6.94 19.17 -25.20
CA GLY A 404 5.76 19.94 -24.83
C GLY A 404 4.67 19.10 -24.14
N VAL A 405 3.75 19.78 -23.44
CA VAL A 405 2.73 19.14 -22.56
C VAL A 405 1.93 18.05 -23.27
N VAL A 406 1.39 18.29 -24.47
CA VAL A 406 0.58 17.32 -25.21
C VAL A 406 1.36 16.03 -25.49
N ARG A 407 2.60 16.15 -25.96
CA ARG A 407 3.46 15.00 -26.25
C ARG A 407 3.85 14.25 -24.97
N ARG A 408 3.98 14.94 -23.82
CA ARG A 408 4.18 14.28 -22.52
C ARG A 408 2.98 13.46 -22.08
N VAL A 409 1.76 13.93 -22.32
CA VAL A 409 0.54 13.13 -22.03
C VAL A 409 0.51 11.87 -22.88
N VAL A 410 0.80 11.98 -24.18
CA VAL A 410 0.92 10.81 -25.07
C VAL A 410 2.01 9.87 -24.57
N TRP A 411 3.17 10.41 -24.22
CA TRP A 411 4.29 9.65 -23.68
C TRP A 411 3.91 8.89 -22.40
N TRP A 412 3.32 9.58 -21.43
CA TRP A 412 2.84 8.99 -20.19
C TRP A 412 1.87 7.82 -20.45
N PHE A 413 0.90 8.02 -21.34
CA PHE A 413 -0.09 7.00 -21.67
C PHE A 413 0.59 5.73 -22.19
N TRP A 414 1.48 5.87 -23.18
CA TRP A 414 2.18 4.74 -23.77
C TRP A 414 3.19 4.08 -22.83
N GLN A 415 3.95 4.87 -22.07
CA GLN A 415 4.86 4.32 -21.06
C GLN A 415 4.11 3.51 -20.01
N SER A 416 2.94 3.99 -19.58
CA SER A 416 2.07 3.28 -18.63
C SER A 416 1.49 2.00 -19.24
N LEU A 417 1.02 2.06 -20.49
CA LEU A 417 0.49 0.89 -21.20
C LEU A 417 1.56 -0.19 -21.36
N VAL A 418 2.78 0.21 -21.74
CA VAL A 418 3.93 -0.70 -21.91
C VAL A 418 4.36 -1.31 -20.58
N LEU A 419 4.45 -0.51 -19.51
CA LEU A 419 4.77 -1.01 -18.17
C LEU A 419 3.74 -2.03 -17.69
N VAL A 420 2.45 -1.68 -17.75
CA VAL A 420 1.36 -2.56 -17.31
C VAL A 420 1.33 -3.82 -18.17
N GLY A 421 1.36 -3.69 -19.50
CA GLY A 421 1.34 -4.82 -20.43
C GLY A 421 2.53 -5.76 -20.23
N SER A 422 3.72 -5.21 -19.97
CA SER A 422 4.92 -6.01 -19.70
C SER A 422 4.81 -6.79 -18.40
N PHE A 423 4.36 -6.17 -17.30
CA PHE A 423 4.19 -6.89 -16.06
C PHE A 423 3.06 -7.92 -16.13
N VAL A 424 1.99 -7.69 -16.91
CA VAL A 424 0.99 -8.73 -17.21
C VAL A 424 1.64 -9.91 -17.93
N ALA A 425 2.50 -9.67 -18.93
CA ALA A 425 3.24 -10.74 -19.61
C ALA A 425 4.21 -11.48 -18.66
N VAL A 426 4.91 -10.75 -17.79
CA VAL A 426 5.79 -11.34 -16.75
C VAL A 426 4.98 -12.23 -15.81
N ILE A 427 3.81 -11.79 -15.34
CA ILE A 427 2.93 -12.60 -14.47
C ILE A 427 2.45 -13.86 -15.18
N TYR A 428 2.11 -13.77 -16.47
CA TYR A 428 1.72 -14.94 -17.26
C TYR A 428 2.85 -15.97 -17.37
N LEU A 429 4.09 -15.50 -17.58
CA LEU A 429 5.28 -16.36 -17.67
C LEU A 429 5.76 -16.87 -16.31
N LEU A 430 5.56 -16.09 -15.25
CA LEU A 430 6.03 -16.33 -13.89
C LEU A 430 4.87 -16.14 -12.89
N PRO A 431 3.93 -17.11 -12.79
CA PRO A 431 2.75 -16.99 -11.95
C PRO A 431 3.05 -16.74 -10.46
N GLN A 432 4.23 -17.15 -9.98
CA GLN A 432 4.70 -16.87 -8.62
C GLN A 432 4.85 -15.37 -8.30
N LEU A 433 4.95 -14.51 -9.33
CA LEU A 433 4.97 -13.05 -9.20
C LEU A 433 3.55 -12.44 -9.30
N GLY A 434 2.50 -13.26 -9.24
CA GLY A 434 1.11 -12.84 -9.42
C GLY A 434 0.65 -11.73 -8.48
N PHE A 435 1.30 -11.54 -7.33
CA PHE A 435 1.04 -10.41 -6.44
C PHE A 435 1.23 -9.04 -7.14
N ILE A 436 2.14 -8.93 -8.12
CA ILE A 436 2.35 -7.70 -8.91
C ILE A 436 1.05 -7.22 -9.54
N PHE A 437 0.10 -8.12 -9.86
CA PHE A 437 -1.20 -7.77 -10.44
C PHE A 437 -1.93 -6.71 -9.62
N LEU A 438 -1.86 -6.80 -8.29
CA LEU A 438 -2.51 -5.85 -7.37
C LEU A 438 -1.87 -4.45 -7.40
N LEU A 439 -0.61 -4.35 -7.85
CA LEU A 439 0.14 -3.11 -7.96
C LEU A 439 0.01 -2.46 -9.35
N LEU A 440 -0.47 -3.20 -10.36
CA LEU A 440 -0.57 -2.69 -11.74
C LEU A 440 -1.34 -1.37 -11.86
N PRO A 441 -2.47 -1.16 -11.18
CA PRO A 441 -3.19 0.11 -11.24
C PRO A 441 -2.39 1.30 -10.69
N LEU A 442 -1.40 1.07 -9.83
CA LEU A 442 -0.58 2.15 -9.23
C LEU A 442 0.44 2.72 -10.21
N PHE A 443 0.95 1.93 -11.17
CA PHE A 443 1.98 2.40 -12.10
C PHE A 443 1.54 3.63 -12.90
N PRO A 444 0.36 3.66 -13.56
CA PRO A 444 -0.10 4.86 -14.27
C PRO A 444 -0.19 6.11 -13.39
N PHE A 445 -0.61 5.99 -12.13
CA PHE A 445 -0.68 7.13 -11.22
C PHE A 445 0.72 7.65 -10.85
N LEU A 446 1.66 6.74 -10.55
CA LEU A 446 3.04 7.11 -10.25
C LEU A 446 3.72 7.77 -11.46
N THR A 447 3.54 7.20 -12.66
CA THR A 447 4.12 7.75 -13.88
C THR A 447 3.53 9.12 -14.24
N VAL A 448 2.24 9.41 -13.95
CA VAL A 448 1.68 10.77 -14.08
C VAL A 448 2.45 11.73 -13.18
N ILE A 449 2.57 11.41 -11.89
CA ILE A 449 3.21 12.29 -10.90
C ILE A 449 4.65 12.58 -11.30
N PHE A 450 5.39 11.54 -11.71
CA PHE A 450 6.75 11.70 -12.22
C PHE A 450 6.77 12.55 -13.49
N SER A 451 5.92 12.27 -14.49
CA SER A 451 5.91 13.04 -15.75
C SER A 451 5.56 14.51 -15.52
N LEU A 452 4.66 14.82 -14.58
CA LEU A 452 4.36 16.19 -14.16
C LEU A 452 5.58 16.88 -13.54
N ALA A 453 6.27 16.24 -12.60
CA ALA A 453 7.50 16.80 -12.03
C ALA A 453 8.60 16.96 -13.08
N GLY A 454 8.75 15.99 -13.99
CA GLY A 454 9.67 16.06 -15.13
C GLY A 454 9.34 17.22 -16.08
N SER A 455 8.06 17.57 -16.25
CA SER A 455 7.64 18.71 -17.06
C SER A 455 8.00 20.05 -16.44
N LEU A 456 8.04 20.12 -15.12
CA LEU A 456 8.34 21.33 -14.36
C LEU A 456 9.85 21.61 -14.29
N LEU A 457 10.66 20.56 -14.22
CA LEU A 457 12.13 20.68 -14.13
C LEU A 457 12.82 20.68 -15.49
N ASP A 458 12.28 19.91 -16.45
CA ASP A 458 12.82 19.70 -17.81
C ASP A 458 14.31 19.33 -17.84
N GLU A 459 14.77 18.56 -16.85
CA GLU A 459 16.15 18.13 -16.67
C GLU A 459 16.16 16.64 -16.27
N ALA A 460 16.98 15.82 -16.95
CA ALA A 460 16.86 14.36 -16.88
C ALA A 460 17.41 13.78 -15.58
N TRP A 461 18.52 14.30 -15.06
CA TRP A 461 19.15 13.80 -13.85
C TRP A 461 18.33 14.11 -12.60
N SER A 462 17.78 15.32 -12.53
CA SER A 462 16.88 15.77 -11.47
C SER A 462 15.62 14.90 -11.42
N TYR A 463 15.00 14.68 -12.59
CA TYR A 463 13.87 13.76 -12.73
C TYR A 463 14.24 12.34 -12.29
N ALA A 464 15.36 11.82 -12.78
CA ALA A 464 15.76 10.43 -12.56
C ALA A 464 16.08 10.16 -11.10
N LEU A 465 16.86 11.03 -10.47
CA LEU A 465 17.23 10.91 -9.05
C LEU A 465 16.00 11.05 -8.15
N GLY A 466 15.19 12.09 -8.34
CA GLY A 466 13.99 12.30 -7.53
C GLY A 466 12.99 11.14 -7.63
N SER A 467 12.77 10.65 -8.86
CA SER A 467 11.83 9.56 -9.12
C SER A 467 12.37 8.21 -8.62
N THR A 468 13.66 7.90 -8.84
CA THR A 468 14.24 6.61 -8.42
C THR A 468 14.37 6.48 -6.91
N LEU A 469 14.72 7.58 -6.21
CA LEU A 469 14.82 7.58 -4.75
C LEU A 469 13.44 7.38 -4.14
N PHE A 470 12.42 8.04 -4.68
CA PHE A 470 11.04 7.88 -4.22
C PHE A 470 10.48 6.48 -4.56
N PHE A 471 10.67 6.01 -5.79
CA PHE A 471 10.19 4.70 -6.22
C PHE A 471 10.87 3.55 -5.47
N GLY A 472 12.19 3.63 -5.25
CA GLY A 472 12.92 2.68 -4.41
C GLY A 472 12.41 2.67 -2.96
N TRP A 473 12.06 3.84 -2.41
CA TRP A 473 11.45 3.94 -1.08
C TRP A 473 10.09 3.21 -1.05
N MET A 474 9.25 3.40 -2.06
CA MET A 474 7.96 2.73 -2.15
C MET A 474 8.08 1.21 -2.26
N ILE A 475 9.00 0.70 -3.10
CA ILE A 475 9.26 -0.74 -3.23
C ILE A 475 9.65 -1.32 -1.86
N THR A 476 10.61 -0.69 -1.20
CA THR A 476 11.14 -1.19 0.08
C THR A 476 10.18 -1.00 1.24
N ALA A 477 9.25 -0.04 1.19
CA ALA A 477 8.19 0.11 2.16
C ALA A 477 7.08 -0.95 2.01
N ALA A 478 6.72 -1.29 0.77
CA ALA A 478 5.58 -2.14 0.47
C ALA A 478 5.91 -3.64 0.54
N PHE A 479 6.99 -4.08 -0.11
CA PHE A 479 7.24 -5.51 -0.27
C PHE A 479 7.73 -6.19 1.02
N PRO A 480 7.29 -7.43 1.30
CA PRO A 480 7.73 -8.13 2.49
C PRO A 480 9.21 -8.54 2.44
N LEU A 481 9.91 -8.47 3.57
CA LEU A 481 11.25 -9.04 3.73
C LEU A 481 11.16 -10.57 3.67
N SER A 482 12.06 -11.16 2.89
CA SER A 482 12.27 -12.60 2.81
C SER A 482 13.61 -12.99 3.44
N ALA A 483 13.71 -14.25 3.84
CA ALA A 483 14.93 -14.85 4.37
C ALA A 483 16.01 -14.98 3.30
#